data_AF-A0A6G1IC77-F1
#
_entry.id   AF-A0A6G1IC77-F1
#
_cell.length_a   1.000
_cell.length_b   1.000
_cell.length_c   1.000
_cell.angle_alpha   90.00
_cell.angle_beta   90.00
_cell.angle_gamma   90.00
#
_symmetry.space_group_name_H-M   'P 1'
#
loop_
_entity.id
_entity.type
_entity.pdbx_description
1 polymer ?
#
loop_
_entity_poly.entity_id
_entity_poly.type
_entity_poly.pdbx_seq_one_letter_code
_entity_poly.pdbx_strand_id
1 'polypeptide(L)'
;MAQLTMADLKDFPSSYDSPRDVGDVLIGEDTARLLIEASSSGNDTALQSLLSQPQWIKTMLEEPHCIYDERRPSQGPNDVRQVTATRMSNLERALTVAAQNGQAAVVSTLLAFAKHQGIDASDVLTKSTINKIIGGGHATVFKAVASADPNIINWPIGHGTLPLYEAVRRRQTDVVAVLLELGADPLHSASKKLGSYNSSLMSLAAMAEGPRMTEMLLQHGTPIAHTGALHTAAHRGHLDTMRLLMQHGADVNEVLSGWRNRTPMHFAASKGQVDAMKLLEHSGARSDLKDVNGKTPAQLLEERNTA
;
A
#
# COMPACT_ATOMS: atom_id res chain seq x y z
N MET A 1 -16.39 28.20 22.56
CA MET A 1 -16.67 26.77 22.83
C MET A 1 -16.11 26.46 24.20
N ALA A 2 -16.79 25.63 25.01
CA ALA A 2 -16.23 25.18 26.28
C ALA A 2 -14.90 24.43 26.00
N GLN A 3 -13.91 24.62 26.86
CA GLN A 3 -12.61 23.95 26.70
C GLN A 3 -12.82 22.46 26.98
N LEU A 4 -12.51 21.61 26.00
CA LEU A 4 -12.65 20.16 26.10
C LEU A 4 -11.78 19.65 27.27
N THR A 5 -12.34 18.77 28.11
CA THR A 5 -11.65 18.18 29.26
C THR A 5 -11.57 16.66 29.16
N MET A 6 -10.74 16.03 30.00
CA MET A 6 -10.60 14.56 30.03
C MET A 6 -11.92 13.84 30.34
N ALA A 7 -12.84 14.47 31.08
CA ALA A 7 -14.14 13.89 31.41
C ALA A 7 -15.10 13.80 30.21
N ASP A 8 -14.84 14.58 29.15
CA ASP A 8 -15.65 14.61 27.94
C ASP A 8 -15.23 13.53 26.91
N LEU A 9 -14.11 12.86 27.17
CA LEU A 9 -13.50 11.92 26.24
C LEU A 9 -14.14 10.54 26.30
N LYS A 10 -14.28 9.92 25.12
CA LYS A 10 -14.85 8.59 24.95
C LYS A 10 -13.70 7.64 24.62
N ASP A 11 -13.83 6.38 25.04
CA ASP A 11 -12.80 5.37 24.76
C ASP A 11 -12.76 4.99 23.28
N PHE A 12 -13.93 4.88 22.65
CA PHE A 12 -14.05 4.58 21.23
C PHE A 12 -13.78 5.82 20.36
N PRO A 13 -13.31 5.64 19.11
CA PRO A 13 -13.11 6.72 18.16
C PRO A 13 -14.29 7.69 18.09
N SER A 14 -14.02 8.94 18.44
CA SER A 14 -15.05 9.98 18.54
C SER A 14 -14.56 11.28 17.92
N SER A 15 -15.50 12.05 17.40
CA SER A 15 -15.22 13.34 16.78
C SER A 15 -15.19 14.47 17.80
N TYR A 16 -14.18 15.32 17.69
CA TYR A 16 -13.94 16.48 18.55
C TYR A 16 -13.55 17.69 17.69
N ASP A 17 -13.76 18.89 18.21
CA ASP A 17 -13.27 20.12 17.60
C ASP A 17 -11.89 20.46 18.20
N SER A 18 -10.87 20.52 17.35
CA SER A 18 -9.50 20.80 17.77
C SER A 18 -8.71 21.53 16.68
N PRO A 19 -7.79 22.44 17.04
CA PRO A 19 -6.82 22.99 16.10
C PRO A 19 -5.58 22.09 15.90
N ARG A 20 -5.39 21.08 16.76
CA ARG A 20 -4.21 20.20 16.76
C ARG A 20 -4.21 19.24 15.57
N ASP A 21 -3.04 18.73 15.22
CA ASP A 21 -2.82 17.93 14.03
C ASP A 21 -2.91 16.43 14.29
N VAL A 22 -3.03 15.65 13.21
CA VAL A 22 -3.03 14.19 13.28
C VAL A 22 -1.71 13.70 13.87
N GLY A 23 -1.79 12.86 14.90
CA GLY A 23 -0.67 12.37 15.69
C GLY A 23 -0.50 13.06 17.04
N ASP A 24 -1.11 14.24 17.24
CA ASP A 24 -1.04 14.97 18.50
C ASP A 24 -1.94 14.35 19.57
N VAL A 25 -1.56 14.54 20.83
CA VAL A 25 -2.45 14.35 21.97
C VAL A 25 -3.57 15.40 21.90
N LEU A 26 -4.82 14.98 22.08
CA LEU A 26 -5.98 15.86 21.92
C LEU A 26 -6.07 16.93 23.02
N ILE A 27 -5.79 16.56 24.27
CA ILE A 27 -5.91 17.44 25.43
C ILE A 27 -4.63 17.38 26.28
N GLY A 28 -4.13 18.54 26.70
CA GLY A 28 -2.96 18.64 27.59
C GLY A 28 -1.63 18.72 26.84
N GLU A 29 -0.53 18.63 27.59
CA GLU A 29 0.82 18.57 27.04
C GLU A 29 1.13 17.14 26.57
N ASP A 30 1.86 17.01 25.47
CA ASP A 30 2.34 15.71 25.01
C ASP A 30 3.62 15.34 25.78
N THR A 31 3.44 14.67 26.92
CA THR A 31 4.53 14.22 27.80
C THR A 31 5.51 13.28 27.08
N ALA A 32 5.05 12.57 26.05
CA ALA A 32 5.86 11.64 25.26
C ALA A 32 6.59 12.31 24.08
N ARG A 33 6.45 13.62 23.87
CA ARG A 33 6.98 14.34 22.70
C ARG A 33 8.44 14.00 22.39
N LEU A 34 9.32 13.95 23.39
CA LEU A 34 10.74 13.62 23.19
C LEU A 34 10.93 12.18 22.67
N LEU A 35 10.14 11.21 23.15
CA LEU A 35 10.17 9.83 22.65
C LEU A 35 9.69 9.77 21.19
N ILE A 36 8.64 10.52 20.85
CA ILE A 36 8.08 10.58 19.50
C ILE A 36 9.07 11.24 18.53
N GLU A 37 9.73 12.33 18.94
CA GLU A 37 10.74 13.03 18.12
C GLU A 37 11.99 12.16 17.90
N ALA A 38 12.48 11.46 18.93
CA ALA A 38 13.58 10.50 18.79
C ALA A 38 13.21 9.36 17.83
N SER A 39 11.97 8.85 17.93
CA SER A 39 11.47 7.78 17.07
C SER A 39 11.31 8.24 15.62
N SER A 40 10.81 9.46 15.42
CA SER A 40 10.59 10.07 14.12
C SER A 40 11.90 10.36 13.36
N SER A 41 12.91 10.86 14.07
CA SER A 41 14.19 11.28 13.51
C SER A 41 15.20 10.15 13.26
N GLY A 42 14.91 8.94 13.75
CA GLY A 42 15.83 7.81 13.62
C GLY A 42 16.97 7.81 14.64
N ASN A 43 16.90 8.65 15.67
CA ASN A 43 17.94 8.74 16.71
C ASN A 43 17.80 7.59 17.73
N ASP A 44 18.18 6.40 17.29
CA ASP A 44 18.05 5.16 18.06
C ASP A 44 18.83 5.21 19.39
N THR A 45 20.02 5.79 19.40
CA THR A 45 20.83 5.97 20.62
C THR A 45 20.12 6.82 21.66
N ALA A 46 19.51 7.95 21.25
CA ALA A 46 18.75 8.79 22.16
C ALA A 46 17.51 8.05 22.67
N LEU A 47 16.80 7.34 21.80
CA LEU A 47 15.63 6.56 22.19
C LEU A 47 15.98 5.47 23.22
N GLN A 48 17.05 4.70 23.00
CA GLN A 48 17.52 3.69 23.96
C GLN A 48 17.90 4.32 25.32
N SER A 49 18.56 5.48 25.31
CA SER A 49 18.91 6.21 26.53
C SER A 49 17.67 6.68 27.31
N LEU A 50 16.62 7.13 26.60
CA LEU A 50 15.34 7.46 27.22
C LEU A 50 14.68 6.21 27.79
N LEU A 51 14.55 5.14 27.01
CA LEU A 51 13.90 3.88 27.42
C LEU A 51 14.63 3.12 28.54
N SER A 52 15.85 3.51 28.88
CA SER A 52 16.58 2.97 30.04
C SER A 52 16.14 3.59 31.37
N GLN A 53 15.38 4.69 31.34
CA GLN A 53 15.00 5.44 32.53
C GLN A 53 13.55 5.14 32.95
N PRO A 54 13.27 4.83 34.23
CA PRO A 54 11.94 4.40 34.68
C PRO A 54 10.81 5.39 34.35
N GLN A 55 11.05 6.70 34.40
CA GLN A 55 10.02 7.68 34.07
C GLN A 55 9.58 7.60 32.61
N TRP A 56 10.52 7.38 31.69
CA TRP A 56 10.23 7.30 30.26
C TRP A 56 9.61 5.96 29.87
N ILE A 57 9.97 4.87 30.55
CA ILE A 57 9.27 3.59 30.41
C ILE A 57 7.80 3.77 30.76
N LYS A 58 7.50 4.41 31.91
CA LYS A 58 6.12 4.69 32.31
C LYS A 58 5.40 5.55 31.27
N THR A 59 6.00 6.65 30.83
CA THR A 59 5.42 7.53 29.80
C THR A 59 5.18 6.81 28.48
N MET A 60 6.10 5.93 28.05
CA MET A 60 5.93 5.14 26.81
C MET A 60 4.72 4.19 26.87
N LEU A 61 4.37 3.73 28.07
CA LEU A 61 3.24 2.82 28.31
C LEU A 61 1.92 3.55 28.60
N GLU A 62 1.92 4.89 28.67
CA GLU A 62 0.68 5.67 28.81
C GLU A 62 -0.15 5.66 27.52
N GLU A 63 -1.47 5.75 27.68
CA GLU A 63 -2.46 5.76 26.59
C GLU A 63 -3.24 7.08 26.56
N PRO A 64 -2.63 8.18 26.07
CA PRO A 64 -3.34 9.42 25.85
C PRO A 64 -4.40 9.27 24.75
N HIS A 65 -5.37 10.19 24.74
CA HIS A 65 -6.28 10.34 23.62
C HIS A 65 -5.57 11.09 22.50
N CYS A 66 -5.36 10.42 21.37
CA CYS A 66 -4.62 10.95 20.24
C CYS A 66 -5.50 11.11 19.02
N ILE A 67 -5.23 12.16 18.26
CA ILE A 67 -5.89 12.44 17.00
C ILE A 67 -5.31 11.50 15.95
N TYR A 68 -6.15 10.67 15.32
CA TYR A 68 -5.69 9.70 14.32
C TYR A 68 -6.28 9.95 12.93
N ASP A 69 -7.34 10.76 12.81
CA ASP A 69 -7.98 11.10 11.54
C ASP A 69 -8.54 12.53 11.57
N GLU A 70 -8.64 13.15 10.40
CA GLU A 70 -9.17 14.50 10.23
C GLU A 70 -10.03 14.60 8.98
N ARG A 71 -11.11 15.40 9.03
CA ARG A 71 -12.01 15.56 7.86
C ARG A 71 -11.36 16.36 6.72
N ARG A 72 -10.47 17.27 7.06
CA ARG A 72 -9.71 18.11 6.11
C ARG A 72 -8.38 18.52 6.74
N PRO A 73 -7.36 18.81 5.93
CA PRO A 73 -6.09 19.34 6.42
C PRO A 73 -6.25 20.66 7.18
N SER A 74 -5.40 20.84 8.19
CA SER A 74 -5.22 22.11 8.90
C SER A 74 -4.84 23.24 7.95
N GLN A 75 -5.44 24.42 8.14
CA GLN A 75 -5.09 25.67 7.46
C GLN A 75 -4.25 26.60 8.35
N GLY A 76 -3.81 26.13 9.52
CA GLY A 76 -2.97 26.87 10.43
C GLY A 76 -3.21 26.54 11.91
N PRO A 77 -2.39 27.07 12.83
CA PRO A 77 -2.37 26.67 14.24
C PRO A 77 -3.63 27.02 15.04
N ASN A 78 -4.50 27.87 14.51
CA ASN A 78 -5.77 28.26 15.14
C ASN A 78 -7.00 27.70 14.39
N ASP A 79 -6.77 26.85 13.39
CA ASP A 79 -7.84 26.29 12.55
C ASP A 79 -8.55 25.14 13.25
N VAL A 80 -9.58 25.49 14.03
CA VAL A 80 -10.42 24.50 14.70
C VAL A 80 -11.26 23.76 13.66
N ARG A 81 -11.05 22.45 13.61
CA ARG A 81 -11.74 21.55 12.69
C ARG A 81 -12.18 20.30 13.42
N GLN A 82 -13.09 19.56 12.80
CA GLN A 82 -13.48 18.28 13.31
C GLN A 82 -12.39 17.25 13.04
N VAL A 83 -11.87 16.69 14.13
CA VAL A 83 -10.88 15.61 14.16
C VAL A 83 -11.46 14.39 14.86
N THR A 84 -10.94 13.21 14.56
CA THR A 84 -11.31 11.97 15.26
C THR A 84 -10.16 11.53 16.14
N ALA A 85 -10.46 11.26 17.42
CA ALA A 85 -9.48 10.84 18.39
C ALA A 85 -9.92 9.56 19.13
N THR A 86 -8.95 8.81 19.61
CA THR A 86 -9.14 7.59 20.42
C THR A 86 -7.94 7.39 21.34
N ARG A 87 -8.06 6.49 22.32
CA ARG A 87 -6.90 6.10 23.14
C ARG A 87 -5.89 5.34 22.30
N MET A 88 -4.64 5.76 22.39
CA MET A 88 -3.52 5.15 21.67
C MET A 88 -2.30 5.20 22.58
N SER A 89 -1.62 4.06 22.74
CA SER A 89 -0.40 4.03 23.54
C SER A 89 0.70 4.87 22.89
N ASN A 90 1.55 5.48 23.71
CA ASN A 90 2.72 6.20 23.20
C ASN A 90 3.68 5.27 22.45
N LEU A 91 3.72 3.98 22.81
CA LEU A 91 4.44 2.95 22.07
C LEU A 91 3.89 2.75 20.65
N GLU A 92 2.57 2.64 20.47
CA GLU A 92 1.94 2.56 19.14
C GLU A 92 2.22 3.82 18.31
N ARG A 93 2.13 5.00 18.92
CA ARG A 93 2.47 6.29 18.27
C ARG A 93 3.91 6.32 17.80
N ALA A 94 4.85 5.95 18.67
CA ALA A 94 6.28 5.90 18.40
C ALA A 94 6.60 4.91 17.26
N LEU A 95 6.02 3.70 17.32
CA LEU A 95 6.16 2.70 16.27
C LEU A 95 5.61 3.21 14.93
N THR A 96 4.43 3.82 14.95
CA THR A 96 3.77 4.32 13.75
C THR A 96 4.56 5.46 13.09
N VAL A 97 5.10 6.41 13.88
CA VAL A 97 5.91 7.50 13.31
C VAL A 97 7.27 7.01 12.80
N ALA A 98 7.93 6.12 13.54
CA ALA A 98 9.20 5.52 13.11
C ALA A 98 9.01 4.72 11.81
N ALA A 99 7.94 3.94 11.74
CA ALA A 99 7.59 3.15 10.58
C ALA A 99 7.24 4.01 9.36
N GLN A 100 6.48 5.09 9.56
CA GLN A 100 6.15 6.07 8.51
C GLN A 100 7.40 6.75 7.93
N ASN A 101 8.42 6.96 8.74
CA ASN A 101 9.66 7.63 8.36
C ASN A 101 10.80 6.68 7.96
N GLY A 102 10.53 5.38 7.86
CA GLY A 102 11.52 4.41 7.38
C GLY A 102 12.59 4.01 8.41
N GLN A 103 12.37 4.26 9.69
CA GLN A 103 13.37 4.09 10.75
C GLN A 103 13.43 2.65 11.27
N ALA A 104 13.99 1.73 10.48
CA ALA A 104 13.99 0.30 10.78
C ALA A 104 14.71 -0.09 12.10
N ALA A 105 15.81 0.60 12.44
CA ALA A 105 16.53 0.36 13.69
C ALA A 105 15.67 0.74 14.90
N VAL A 106 15.09 1.94 14.88
CA VAL A 106 14.16 2.42 15.91
C VAL A 106 12.96 1.49 16.06
N VAL A 107 12.35 1.05 14.95
CA VAL A 107 11.23 0.10 14.99
C VAL A 107 11.64 -1.20 15.67
N SER A 108 12.84 -1.71 15.38
CA SER A 108 13.37 -2.91 16.02
C SER A 108 13.58 -2.71 17.53
N THR A 109 14.13 -1.55 17.93
CA THR A 109 14.30 -1.16 19.34
C THR A 109 12.97 -1.08 20.08
N LEU A 110 11.95 -0.46 19.47
CA LEU A 110 10.61 -0.33 20.06
C LEU A 110 9.91 -1.69 20.20
N LEU A 111 10.03 -2.58 19.21
CA LEU A 111 9.47 -3.94 19.29
C LEU A 111 10.21 -4.80 20.32
N ALA A 112 11.53 -4.65 20.45
CA ALA A 112 12.30 -5.31 21.50
C ALA A 112 11.89 -4.81 22.90
N PHE A 113 11.67 -3.50 23.04
CA PHE A 113 11.12 -2.91 24.25
C PHE A 113 9.73 -3.45 24.56
N ALA A 114 8.81 -3.50 23.59
CA ALA A 114 7.47 -4.05 23.75
C ALA A 114 7.52 -5.48 24.31
N LYS A 115 8.35 -6.33 23.68
CA LYS A 115 8.57 -7.71 24.12
C LYS A 115 9.11 -7.80 25.55
N HIS A 116 10.05 -6.93 25.94
CA HIS A 116 10.56 -6.88 27.31
C HIS A 116 9.50 -6.46 28.33
N GLN A 117 8.54 -5.61 27.93
CA GLN A 117 7.39 -5.25 28.76
C GLN A 117 6.27 -6.29 28.76
N GLY A 118 6.43 -7.41 28.04
CA GLY A 118 5.41 -8.45 27.92
C GLY A 118 4.24 -8.07 27.00
N ILE A 119 4.44 -7.11 26.11
CA ILE A 119 3.45 -6.68 25.11
C ILE A 119 3.73 -7.41 23.80
N ASP A 120 2.70 -8.01 23.21
CA ASP A 120 2.84 -8.69 21.92
C ASP A 120 2.93 -7.66 20.78
N ALA A 121 3.70 -7.98 19.74
CA ALA A 121 3.81 -7.14 18.55
C ALA A 121 2.44 -6.95 17.88
N SER A 122 1.56 -7.94 17.93
CA SER A 122 0.20 -7.85 17.38
C SER A 122 -0.68 -6.81 18.09
N ASP A 123 -0.38 -6.44 19.33
CA ASP A 123 -1.15 -5.45 20.10
C ASP A 123 -0.79 -4.02 19.70
N VAL A 124 0.38 -3.81 19.12
CA VAL A 124 0.91 -2.48 18.77
C VAL A 124 1.07 -2.25 17.26
N LEU A 125 1.13 -3.32 16.46
CA LEU A 125 1.20 -3.23 15.00
C LEU A 125 -0.20 -3.18 14.40
N THR A 126 -0.62 -1.99 13.97
CA THR A 126 -1.97 -1.81 13.41
C THR A 126 -1.98 -1.80 11.89
N LYS A 127 -3.19 -1.94 11.30
CA LYS A 127 -3.38 -1.77 9.86
C LYS A 127 -2.87 -0.41 9.36
N SER A 128 -2.95 0.62 10.19
CA SER A 128 -2.42 1.95 9.89
C SER A 128 -0.90 1.92 9.76
N THR A 129 -0.22 1.28 10.71
CA THR A 129 1.24 1.08 10.68
C THR A 129 1.67 0.36 9.41
N ILE A 130 1.02 -0.77 9.07
CA ILE A 130 1.35 -1.53 7.84
C ILE A 130 1.09 -0.71 6.57
N ASN A 131 -0.03 0.03 6.50
CA ASN A 131 -0.33 0.91 5.37
C ASN A 131 0.69 2.04 5.21
N LYS A 132 1.21 2.61 6.30
CA LYS A 132 2.24 3.65 6.27
C LYS A 132 3.59 3.10 5.80
N ILE A 133 3.97 1.91 6.26
CA ILE A 133 5.20 1.22 5.80
C ILE A 133 5.15 0.99 4.30
N ILE A 134 4.06 0.41 3.81
CA ILE A 134 3.87 0.16 2.37
C ILE A 134 3.81 1.49 1.62
N GLY A 135 3.02 2.45 2.10
CA GLY A 135 2.86 3.76 1.47
C GLY A 135 4.18 4.51 1.28
N GLY A 136 5.08 4.43 2.27
CA GLY A 136 6.41 5.03 2.21
C GLY A 136 7.47 4.21 1.47
N GLY A 137 7.17 2.96 1.07
CA GLY A 137 8.14 2.09 0.40
C GLY A 137 9.21 1.50 1.32
N HIS A 138 8.94 1.44 2.63
CA HIS A 138 9.95 1.13 3.65
C HIS A 138 10.19 -0.38 3.83
N ALA A 139 10.83 -1.01 2.85
CA ALA A 139 11.04 -2.46 2.80
C ALA A 139 11.80 -3.03 4.03
N THR A 140 12.82 -2.30 4.52
CA THR A 140 13.60 -2.69 5.70
C THR A 140 12.77 -2.62 6.99
N VAL A 141 11.90 -1.62 7.11
CA VAL A 141 10.93 -1.54 8.21
C VAL A 141 9.96 -2.71 8.13
N PHE A 142 9.47 -3.04 6.93
CA PHE A 142 8.58 -4.20 6.76
C PHE A 142 9.25 -5.50 7.24
N LYS A 143 10.53 -5.73 6.91
CA LYS A 143 11.30 -6.86 7.45
C LYS A 143 11.36 -6.86 8.97
N ALA A 144 11.62 -5.70 9.58
CA ALA A 144 11.70 -5.57 11.03
C ALA A 144 10.37 -5.93 11.71
N VAL A 145 9.24 -5.39 11.22
CA VAL A 145 7.93 -5.71 11.79
C VAL A 145 7.52 -7.17 11.55
N ALA A 146 7.82 -7.74 10.37
CA ALA A 146 7.48 -9.13 10.05
C ALA A 146 8.32 -10.14 10.83
N SER A 147 9.53 -9.75 11.26
CA SER A 147 10.37 -10.55 12.15
C SER A 147 9.80 -10.63 13.57
N ALA A 148 9.05 -9.62 14.00
CA ALA A 148 8.39 -9.59 15.30
C ALA A 148 7.01 -10.28 15.27
N ASP A 149 6.23 -10.04 14.21
CA ASP A 149 4.95 -10.73 13.97
C ASP A 149 4.83 -11.15 12.49
N PRO A 150 5.08 -12.44 12.16
CA PRO A 150 4.94 -12.94 10.79
C PRO A 150 3.51 -12.89 10.24
N ASN A 151 2.48 -12.80 11.08
CA ASN A 151 1.09 -12.80 10.60
C ASN A 151 0.79 -11.58 9.73
N ILE A 152 1.50 -10.46 9.96
CA ILE A 152 1.31 -9.22 9.21
C ILE A 152 1.54 -9.40 7.70
N ILE A 153 2.33 -10.41 7.28
CA ILE A 153 2.68 -10.66 5.88
C ILE A 153 1.41 -10.89 5.04
N ASN A 154 0.45 -11.62 5.61
CA ASN A 154 -0.83 -11.97 4.98
C ASN A 154 -2.04 -11.44 5.78
N TRP A 155 -1.86 -10.42 6.61
CA TRP A 155 -2.94 -9.82 7.38
C TRP A 155 -3.73 -8.80 6.54
N PRO A 156 -5.05 -8.94 6.37
CA PRO A 156 -5.82 -7.99 5.57
C PRO A 156 -5.83 -6.56 6.16
N ILE A 157 -5.25 -5.61 5.43
CA ILE A 157 -5.05 -4.21 5.86
C ILE A 157 -6.20 -3.28 5.50
N GLY A 158 -7.24 -3.77 4.83
CA GLY A 158 -8.47 -3.04 4.51
C GLY A 158 -9.27 -3.72 3.40
N HIS A 159 -10.60 -3.83 3.55
CA HIS A 159 -11.52 -4.45 2.57
C HIS A 159 -11.11 -5.85 2.05
N GLY A 160 -10.32 -6.61 2.82
CA GLY A 160 -9.80 -7.93 2.41
C GLY A 160 -8.54 -7.88 1.55
N THR A 161 -7.94 -6.71 1.33
CA THR A 161 -6.69 -6.53 0.59
C THR A 161 -5.49 -6.93 1.45
N LEU A 162 -4.59 -7.75 0.90
CA LEU A 162 -3.32 -8.12 1.54
C LEU A 162 -2.22 -7.07 1.29
N PRO A 163 -1.19 -6.99 2.14
CA PRO A 163 -0.04 -6.11 1.99
C PRO A 163 0.59 -6.16 0.59
N LEU A 164 0.76 -7.36 0.02
CA LEU A 164 1.35 -7.55 -1.30
C LEU A 164 0.57 -6.83 -2.41
N TYR A 165 -0.76 -6.91 -2.37
CA TYR A 165 -1.63 -6.26 -3.35
C TYR A 165 -1.53 -4.73 -3.24
N GLU A 166 -1.50 -4.22 -2.02
CA GLU A 166 -1.37 -2.78 -1.79
C GLU A 166 0.02 -2.26 -2.21
N ALA A 167 1.08 -3.02 -1.95
CA ALA A 167 2.43 -2.69 -2.37
C ALA A 167 2.55 -2.66 -3.91
N VAL A 168 1.98 -3.63 -4.62
CA VAL A 168 1.91 -3.64 -6.09
C VAL A 168 1.11 -2.44 -6.60
N ARG A 169 -0.07 -2.18 -6.04
CA ARG A 169 -0.93 -1.04 -6.43
C ARG A 169 -0.22 0.31 -6.26
N ARG A 170 0.59 0.47 -5.22
CA ARG A 170 1.38 1.68 -4.94
C ARG A 170 2.74 1.71 -5.64
N ARG A 171 3.07 0.68 -6.45
CA ARG A 171 4.34 0.55 -7.19
C ARG A 171 5.58 0.43 -6.30
N GLN A 172 5.43 -0.13 -5.10
CA GLN A 172 6.47 -0.21 -4.09
C GLN A 172 7.32 -1.48 -4.29
N THR A 173 8.14 -1.47 -5.34
CA THR A 173 8.88 -2.65 -5.84
C THR A 173 9.73 -3.34 -4.78
N ASP A 174 10.45 -2.60 -3.94
CA ASP A 174 11.30 -3.21 -2.91
C ASP A 174 10.48 -3.81 -1.76
N VAL A 175 9.33 -3.22 -1.41
CA VAL A 175 8.38 -3.81 -0.45
C VAL A 175 7.76 -5.08 -1.02
N VAL A 176 7.42 -5.09 -2.31
CA VAL A 176 6.94 -6.30 -3.01
C VAL A 176 7.99 -7.41 -2.95
N ALA A 177 9.25 -7.11 -3.24
CA ALA A 177 10.34 -8.09 -3.17
C ALA A 177 10.43 -8.72 -1.78
N VAL A 178 10.42 -7.89 -0.73
CA VAL A 178 10.45 -8.36 0.67
C VAL A 178 9.23 -9.19 1.02
N LEU A 179 8.03 -8.77 0.64
CA LEU A 179 6.80 -9.52 0.92
C LEU A 179 6.85 -10.91 0.28
N LEU A 180 7.28 -11.00 -0.98
CA LEU A 180 7.42 -12.27 -1.69
C LEU A 180 8.52 -13.16 -1.06
N GLU A 181 9.66 -12.58 -0.68
CA GLU A 181 10.75 -13.26 0.04
C GLU A 181 10.26 -13.87 1.37
N LEU A 182 9.37 -13.17 2.06
CA LEU A 182 8.80 -13.58 3.35
C LEU A 182 7.58 -14.53 3.21
N GLY A 183 7.19 -14.91 1.99
CA GLY A 183 6.09 -15.85 1.76
C GLY A 183 4.70 -15.22 1.75
N ALA A 184 4.57 -13.97 1.31
CA ALA A 184 3.26 -13.38 1.00
C ALA A 184 2.55 -14.18 -0.09
N ASP A 185 1.25 -14.41 0.07
CA ASP A 185 0.43 -15.15 -0.88
C ASP A 185 0.10 -14.28 -2.11
N PRO A 186 0.66 -14.58 -3.30
CA PRO A 186 0.38 -13.79 -4.49
C PRO A 186 -0.92 -14.21 -5.18
N LEU A 187 -1.54 -15.32 -4.76
CA LEU A 187 -2.75 -15.88 -5.36
C LEU A 187 -4.02 -15.55 -4.58
N HIS A 188 -3.92 -14.77 -3.50
CA HIS A 188 -5.07 -14.33 -2.72
C HIS A 188 -6.12 -13.64 -3.58
N SER A 189 -7.36 -14.13 -3.53
CA SER A 189 -8.47 -13.48 -4.24
C SER A 189 -8.82 -12.16 -3.56
N ALA A 190 -8.27 -11.04 -4.06
CA ALA A 190 -8.71 -9.71 -3.63
C ALA A 190 -10.24 -9.55 -3.83
N SER A 191 -10.88 -8.83 -2.91
CA SER A 191 -12.33 -8.63 -2.91
C SER A 191 -12.85 -8.16 -4.28
N LYS A 192 -13.96 -8.76 -4.74
CA LYS A 192 -14.66 -8.45 -6.01
C LYS A 192 -15.03 -6.96 -6.19
N LYS A 193 -14.88 -6.12 -5.16
CA LYS A 193 -15.19 -4.69 -5.15
C LYS A 193 -14.06 -3.77 -5.65
N LEU A 194 -12.87 -4.27 -5.98
CA LEU A 194 -11.73 -3.43 -6.41
C LEU A 194 -11.81 -2.91 -7.86
N GLY A 195 -12.95 -3.05 -8.54
CA GLY A 195 -13.21 -2.46 -9.85
C GLY A 195 -13.84 -3.42 -10.86
N SER A 196 -14.54 -2.84 -11.83
CA SER A 196 -15.35 -3.50 -12.88
C SER A 196 -14.61 -4.49 -13.79
N TYR A 197 -13.30 -4.67 -13.62
CA TYR A 197 -12.48 -5.62 -14.37
C TYR A 197 -11.59 -6.33 -13.36
N ASN A 198 -11.82 -7.62 -13.16
CA ASN A 198 -11.16 -8.46 -12.17
C ASN A 198 -9.64 -8.21 -12.16
N SER A 199 -9.17 -7.50 -11.13
CA SER A 199 -7.82 -6.92 -11.03
C SER A 199 -6.84 -7.94 -10.47
N SER A 200 -6.43 -8.88 -11.33
CA SER A 200 -5.36 -9.82 -10.98
C SER A 200 -4.11 -9.06 -10.52
N LEU A 201 -3.36 -9.61 -9.56
CA LEU A 201 -2.11 -9.02 -9.08
C LEU A 201 -1.14 -8.75 -10.25
N MET A 202 -1.09 -9.67 -11.21
CA MET A 202 -0.29 -9.54 -12.42
C MET A 202 -0.73 -8.36 -13.31
N SER A 203 -2.04 -8.12 -13.46
CA SER A 203 -2.54 -6.96 -14.21
C SER A 203 -2.17 -5.62 -13.56
N LEU A 204 -2.16 -5.56 -12.23
CA LEU A 204 -1.74 -4.38 -11.48
C LEU A 204 -0.24 -4.12 -11.66
N ALA A 205 0.58 -5.17 -11.58
CA ALA A 205 2.02 -5.06 -11.87
C ALA A 205 2.29 -4.61 -13.31
N ALA A 206 1.54 -5.15 -14.28
CA ALA A 206 1.66 -4.75 -15.67
C ALA A 206 1.25 -3.28 -15.91
N MET A 207 0.29 -2.76 -15.13
CA MET A 207 -0.09 -1.35 -15.13
C MET A 207 0.98 -0.43 -14.50
N ALA A 208 1.80 -0.97 -13.60
CA ALA A 208 2.74 -0.22 -12.76
C ALA A 208 4.05 0.21 -13.47
N GLU A 209 4.21 -0.01 -14.78
CA GLU A 209 5.44 0.28 -15.56
C GLU A 209 6.70 -0.48 -15.09
N GLY A 210 6.54 -1.66 -14.47
CA GLY A 210 7.67 -2.41 -13.93
C GLY A 210 7.83 -3.81 -14.54
N PRO A 211 8.68 -4.01 -15.57
CA PRO A 211 9.09 -5.36 -15.96
C PRO A 211 9.69 -6.11 -14.77
N ARG A 212 10.46 -5.43 -13.91
CA ARG A 212 10.98 -6.00 -12.64
C ARG A 212 9.87 -6.53 -11.73
N MET A 213 8.79 -5.78 -11.53
CA MET A 213 7.68 -6.22 -10.68
C MET A 213 6.94 -7.41 -11.28
N THR A 214 6.73 -7.38 -12.59
CA THR A 214 6.13 -8.47 -13.36
C THR A 214 6.98 -9.74 -13.24
N GLU A 215 8.30 -9.61 -13.44
CA GLU A 215 9.27 -10.70 -13.33
C GLU A 215 9.28 -11.32 -11.93
N MET A 216 9.30 -10.50 -10.86
CA MET A 216 9.23 -11.00 -9.49
C MET A 216 7.96 -11.82 -9.25
N LEU A 217 6.79 -11.33 -9.69
CA LEU A 217 5.55 -12.08 -9.53
C LEU A 217 5.59 -13.41 -10.30
N LEU A 218 6.16 -13.42 -11.51
CA LEU A 218 6.31 -14.64 -12.32
C LEU A 218 7.21 -15.68 -11.63
N GLN A 219 8.34 -15.24 -11.08
CA GLN A 219 9.26 -16.09 -10.32
C GLN A 219 8.60 -16.71 -9.08
N HIS A 220 7.62 -16.02 -8.49
CA HIS A 220 6.84 -16.49 -7.36
C HIS A 220 5.53 -17.21 -7.76
N GLY A 221 5.44 -17.71 -9.00
CA GLY A 221 4.39 -18.66 -9.41
C GLY A 221 3.03 -18.03 -9.72
N THR A 222 2.96 -16.72 -9.93
CA THR A 222 1.71 -16.11 -10.41
C THR A 222 1.40 -16.52 -11.85
N PRO A 223 0.12 -16.82 -12.16
CA PRO A 223 -0.26 -17.22 -13.51
C PRO A 223 -0.17 -16.04 -14.48
N ILE A 224 0.10 -16.35 -15.75
CA ILE A 224 0.08 -15.38 -16.86
C ILE A 224 -1.29 -15.39 -17.54
N ALA A 225 -1.83 -16.58 -17.79
CA ALA A 225 -3.09 -16.78 -18.49
C ALA A 225 -4.27 -16.24 -17.68
N HIS A 226 -5.25 -15.70 -18.40
CA HIS A 226 -6.51 -15.16 -17.90
C HIS A 226 -6.37 -14.00 -16.90
N THR A 227 -5.19 -13.35 -16.88
CA THR A 227 -4.92 -12.25 -15.94
C THR A 227 -5.24 -10.87 -16.50
N GLY A 228 -5.27 -10.71 -17.83
CA GLY A 228 -5.36 -9.39 -18.47
C GLY A 228 -4.08 -8.57 -18.39
N ALA A 229 -2.96 -9.17 -17.99
CA ALA A 229 -1.68 -8.46 -17.86
C ALA A 229 -1.17 -7.93 -19.21
N LEU A 230 -1.18 -8.76 -20.25
CA LEU A 230 -0.75 -8.34 -21.59
C LEU A 230 -1.69 -7.29 -22.18
N HIS A 231 -3.00 -7.43 -21.96
CA HIS A 231 -3.99 -6.41 -22.32
C HIS A 231 -3.71 -5.06 -21.65
N THR A 232 -3.42 -5.08 -20.35
CA THR A 232 -3.12 -3.87 -19.56
C THR A 232 -1.82 -3.20 -20.00
N ALA A 233 -0.76 -3.99 -20.24
CA ALA A 233 0.51 -3.50 -20.75
C ALA A 233 0.35 -2.89 -22.15
N ALA A 234 -0.40 -3.56 -23.05
CA ALA A 234 -0.68 -3.09 -24.40
C ALA A 234 -1.52 -1.80 -24.43
N HIS A 235 -2.54 -1.70 -23.59
CA HIS A 235 -3.34 -0.49 -23.40
C HIS A 235 -2.49 0.72 -23.00
N ARG A 236 -1.46 0.50 -22.17
CA ARG A 236 -0.57 1.55 -21.67
C ARG A 236 0.66 1.78 -22.56
N GLY A 237 0.98 0.86 -23.47
CA GLY A 237 2.17 0.94 -24.32
C GLY A 237 3.46 0.50 -23.62
N HIS A 238 3.39 -0.30 -22.55
CA HIS A 238 4.57 -0.74 -21.79
C HIS A 238 5.31 -1.87 -22.52
N LEU A 239 6.07 -1.52 -23.55
CA LEU A 239 6.67 -2.49 -24.48
C LEU A 239 7.58 -3.52 -23.79
N ASP A 240 8.37 -3.12 -22.80
CA ASP A 240 9.28 -4.05 -22.09
C ASP A 240 8.50 -5.07 -21.27
N THR A 241 7.46 -4.64 -20.55
CA THR A 241 6.54 -5.54 -19.86
C THR A 241 5.82 -6.47 -20.84
N MET A 242 5.40 -5.97 -22.01
CA MET A 242 4.79 -6.81 -23.04
C MET A 242 5.77 -7.89 -23.53
N ARG A 243 7.02 -7.51 -23.85
CA ARG A 243 8.05 -8.46 -24.27
C ARG A 243 8.28 -9.53 -23.21
N LEU A 244 8.42 -9.13 -21.95
CA LEU A 244 8.60 -10.07 -20.84
C LEU A 244 7.40 -11.03 -20.73
N LEU A 245 6.17 -10.53 -20.72
CA LEU A 245 4.97 -11.36 -20.65
C LEU A 245 4.90 -12.37 -21.82
N MET A 246 5.20 -11.93 -23.05
CA MET A 246 5.22 -12.79 -24.23
C MET A 246 6.35 -13.83 -24.18
N GLN A 247 7.54 -13.46 -23.68
CA GLN A 247 8.66 -14.39 -23.46
C GLN A 247 8.30 -15.50 -22.47
N HIS A 248 7.47 -15.19 -21.48
CA HIS A 248 6.93 -16.17 -20.53
C HIS A 248 5.65 -16.88 -21.02
N GLY A 249 5.26 -16.70 -22.28
CA GLY A 249 4.16 -17.46 -22.90
C GLY A 249 2.77 -16.84 -22.77
N ALA A 250 2.66 -15.52 -22.54
CA ALA A 250 1.37 -14.84 -22.65
C ALA A 250 0.78 -14.99 -24.06
N ASP A 251 -0.48 -15.38 -24.15
CA ASP A 251 -1.19 -15.48 -25.43
C ASP A 251 -1.47 -14.07 -25.99
N VAL A 252 -0.82 -13.75 -27.10
CA VAL A 252 -0.95 -12.47 -27.81
C VAL A 252 -2.35 -12.24 -28.39
N ASN A 253 -3.14 -13.30 -28.51
CA ASN A 253 -4.52 -13.30 -28.97
C ASN A 253 -5.52 -13.60 -27.86
N GLU A 254 -5.09 -13.60 -26.59
CA GLU A 254 -5.97 -13.91 -25.45
C GLU A 254 -7.22 -13.03 -25.50
N VAL A 255 -8.37 -13.65 -25.25
CA VAL A 255 -9.65 -12.95 -25.18
C VAL A 255 -10.23 -13.16 -23.78
N LEU A 256 -10.55 -12.06 -23.11
CA LEU A 256 -11.21 -12.12 -21.80
C LEU A 256 -12.71 -11.85 -21.95
N SER A 257 -13.54 -12.78 -21.47
CA SER A 257 -15.00 -12.74 -21.61
C SER A 257 -15.66 -11.49 -21.01
N GLY A 258 -15.08 -10.95 -19.92
CA GLY A 258 -15.53 -9.68 -19.31
C GLY A 258 -15.04 -8.42 -20.03
N TRP A 259 -14.18 -8.54 -21.04
CA TRP A 259 -13.47 -7.42 -21.68
C TRP A 259 -13.95 -7.21 -23.12
N ARG A 260 -15.24 -7.45 -23.37
CA ARG A 260 -15.88 -7.21 -24.68
C ARG A 260 -15.23 -7.99 -25.83
N ASN A 261 -14.74 -9.20 -25.54
CA ASN A 261 -13.97 -10.04 -26.46
C ASN A 261 -12.80 -9.32 -27.15
N ARG A 262 -12.18 -8.36 -26.45
CA ARG A 262 -11.03 -7.63 -26.97
C ARG A 262 -9.74 -8.38 -26.67
N THR A 263 -8.86 -8.42 -27.66
CA THR A 263 -7.48 -8.90 -27.55
C THR A 263 -6.55 -7.78 -27.06
N PRO A 264 -5.29 -8.08 -26.67
CA PRO A 264 -4.31 -7.05 -26.35
C PRO A 264 -4.16 -5.98 -27.45
N MET A 265 -4.26 -6.37 -28.72
CA MET A 265 -4.16 -5.44 -29.85
C MET A 265 -5.33 -4.45 -29.91
N HIS A 266 -6.56 -4.88 -29.58
CA HIS A 266 -7.71 -3.97 -29.47
C HIS A 266 -7.49 -2.92 -28.36
N PHE A 267 -6.89 -3.33 -27.24
CA PHE A 267 -6.57 -2.42 -26.14
C PHE A 267 -5.52 -1.40 -26.54
N ALA A 268 -4.43 -1.83 -27.18
CA ALA A 268 -3.42 -0.93 -27.74
C ALA A 268 -4.03 0.05 -28.75
N ALA A 269 -4.85 -0.42 -29.69
CA ALA A 269 -5.50 0.41 -30.69
C ALA A 269 -6.46 1.44 -30.10
N SER A 270 -7.26 1.06 -29.10
CA SER A 270 -8.20 1.97 -28.44
C SER A 270 -7.52 3.13 -27.69
N LYS A 271 -6.23 2.99 -27.39
CA LYS A 271 -5.35 4.03 -26.84
C LYS A 271 -4.29 4.50 -27.84
N GLY A 272 -4.44 4.09 -29.10
CA GLY A 272 -3.49 4.17 -30.22
C GLY A 272 -2.03 4.14 -29.81
N GLN A 273 -1.68 3.10 -29.07
CA GLN A 273 -0.32 2.69 -28.78
C GLN A 273 0.24 1.97 -30.01
N VAL A 274 0.61 2.73 -31.04
CA VAL A 274 1.01 2.17 -32.36
C VAL A 274 2.19 1.22 -32.24
N ASP A 275 3.19 1.53 -31.40
CA ASP A 275 4.35 0.65 -31.22
C ASP A 275 4.01 -0.63 -30.47
N ALA A 276 3.02 -0.60 -29.57
CA ALA A 276 2.49 -1.80 -28.93
C ALA A 276 1.72 -2.68 -29.95
N MET A 277 0.95 -2.05 -30.86
CA MET A 277 0.30 -2.78 -31.96
C MET A 277 1.34 -3.45 -32.87
N LYS A 278 2.38 -2.71 -33.29
CA LYS A 278 3.48 -3.28 -34.07
C LYS A 278 4.15 -4.43 -33.34
N LEU A 279 4.47 -4.26 -32.05
CA LEU A 279 5.08 -5.31 -31.25
C LEU A 279 4.22 -6.58 -31.20
N LEU A 280 2.91 -6.43 -31.02
CA LEU A 280 1.97 -7.56 -31.03
C LEU A 280 1.91 -8.23 -32.41
N GLU A 281 1.86 -7.45 -33.49
CA GLU A 281 1.87 -7.97 -34.87
C GLU A 281 3.13 -8.78 -35.17
N HIS A 282 4.31 -8.26 -34.81
CA HIS A 282 5.58 -8.99 -34.94
C HIS A 282 5.63 -10.26 -34.08
N SER A 283 4.79 -10.33 -33.03
CA SER A 283 4.67 -11.48 -32.14
C SER A 283 3.54 -12.44 -32.55
N GLY A 284 2.97 -12.29 -33.75
CA GLY A 284 1.95 -13.19 -34.29
C GLY A 284 0.52 -12.88 -33.84
N ALA A 285 0.26 -11.68 -33.31
CA ALA A 285 -1.09 -11.27 -33.00
C ALA A 285 -1.93 -11.06 -34.26
N ARG A 286 -3.16 -11.53 -34.21
CA ARG A 286 -4.15 -11.43 -35.28
C ARG A 286 -4.82 -10.07 -35.27
N SER A 287 -4.66 -9.33 -36.36
CA SER A 287 -5.27 -8.01 -36.59
C SER A 287 -6.68 -8.07 -37.20
N ASP A 288 -7.14 -9.27 -37.58
CA ASP A 288 -8.45 -9.53 -38.19
C ASP A 288 -9.56 -9.90 -37.18
N LEU A 289 -9.18 -10.15 -35.92
CA LEU A 289 -10.13 -10.47 -34.85
C LEU A 289 -11.05 -9.29 -34.56
N LYS A 290 -12.31 -9.57 -34.30
CA LYS A 290 -13.35 -8.57 -34.03
C LYS A 290 -13.78 -8.60 -32.57
N ASP A 291 -13.94 -7.43 -31.96
CA ASP A 291 -14.55 -7.28 -30.64
C ASP A 291 -16.08 -7.52 -30.69
N VAL A 292 -16.77 -7.46 -29.55
CA VAL A 292 -18.23 -7.66 -29.49
C VAL A 292 -19.05 -6.68 -30.34
N ASN A 293 -18.48 -5.54 -30.76
CA ASN A 293 -19.15 -4.59 -31.65
C ASN A 293 -18.83 -4.87 -33.12
N GLY A 294 -18.14 -5.97 -33.43
CA GLY A 294 -17.71 -6.31 -34.78
C GLY A 294 -16.51 -5.49 -35.28
N LYS A 295 -15.82 -4.75 -34.40
CA LYS A 295 -14.71 -3.86 -34.79
C LYS A 295 -13.38 -4.55 -34.67
N THR A 296 -12.52 -4.39 -35.68
CA THR A 296 -11.11 -4.82 -35.61
C THR A 296 -10.26 -3.81 -34.84
N PRO A 297 -9.03 -4.16 -34.40
CA PRO A 297 -8.11 -3.20 -33.80
C PRO A 297 -7.86 -1.99 -34.71
N ALA A 298 -7.67 -2.18 -36.02
CA ALA A 298 -7.43 -1.09 -36.96
C ALA A 298 -8.61 -0.09 -36.99
N GLN A 299 -9.85 -0.59 -37.03
CA GLN A 299 -11.05 0.26 -36.99
C GLN A 299 -11.15 1.06 -35.69
N LEU A 300 -10.79 0.46 -34.55
CA LEU A 300 -10.75 1.19 -33.27
C LEU A 300 -9.66 2.28 -33.24
N LEU A 301 -8.53 2.06 -33.90
CA LEU A 301 -7.47 3.07 -34.02
C LEU A 301 -7.91 4.23 -34.90
N GLU A 302 -8.56 3.94 -36.04
CA GLU A 302 -9.13 4.95 -36.94
C GLU A 302 -10.15 5.82 -36.19
N GLU A 303 -11.13 5.19 -35.52
CA GLU A 303 -12.15 5.90 -34.74
C GLU A 303 -11.54 6.81 -33.68
N ARG A 304 -10.49 6.34 -32.98
CA ARG A 304 -9.77 7.10 -31.96
C ARG A 304 -8.99 8.28 -32.53
N ASN A 305 -8.51 8.19 -33.77
CA ASN A 305 -7.81 9.30 -34.43
C ASN A 305 -8.77 10.34 -35.02
N THR A 306 -10.03 9.96 -35.25
CA THR A 306 -11.07 10.85 -35.79
C THR A 306 -11.97 11.50 -34.74
N ALA A 307 -11.84 11.10 -33.47
CA ALA A 307 -12.63 11.60 -32.32
C ALA A 307 -11.85 12.65 -31.52
#